data_AF-A0A6P6T085-F1
#
_entry.id   AF-A0A6P6T085-F1
#
_cell.length_a   1.000
_cell.length_b   1.000
_cell.length_c   1.000
_cell.angle_alpha   90.00
_cell.angle_beta   90.00
_cell.angle_gamma   90.00
#
_symmetry.space_group_name_H-M   'P 1'
#
loop_
_entity.id
_entity.type
_entity.pdbx_description
1 polymer ?
#
loop_
_entity_poly.entity_id
_entity_poly.type
_entity_poly.pdbx_seq_one_letter_code
_entity_poly.pdbx_strand_id
1 'polypeptide(L)'
;MNLEEAGARRKLDLRELEEIRNEAYENAVIYKEKNKIFHDQQISRRTFECGQKVLLYHSKLKLFPVEIQSLKTEKKFVVNGHRLKPYYEGVPIERVEMMHLEDPTCLV
;
A
#
# COMPACT_ATOMS: atom_id res chain seq x y z
N MET A 1 47.41 10.45 -34.48
CA MET A 1 46.33 9.61 -33.90
C MET A 1 45.69 8.83 -35.03
N ASN A 2 45.45 7.53 -34.84
CA ASN A 2 44.86 6.68 -35.87
C ASN A 2 43.33 6.87 -35.88
N LEU A 3 42.81 7.47 -36.95
CA LEU A 3 41.42 7.91 -37.03
C LEU A 3 40.44 6.72 -37.03
N GLU A 4 40.83 5.61 -37.64
CA GLU A 4 40.03 4.37 -37.71
C GLU A 4 39.84 3.72 -36.34
N GLU A 5 40.91 3.68 -35.54
CA GLU A 5 40.88 3.11 -34.19
C GLU A 5 40.03 3.96 -33.24
N ALA A 6 40.11 5.29 -33.36
CA ALA A 6 39.27 6.22 -32.62
C ALA A 6 37.77 6.09 -33.00
N GLY A 7 37.48 5.83 -34.27
CA GLY A 7 36.12 5.57 -34.76
C GLY A 7 35.55 4.26 -34.22
N ALA A 8 36.34 3.19 -34.23
CA ALA A 8 35.96 1.90 -33.67
C ALA A 8 35.69 1.99 -32.16
N ARG A 9 36.54 2.70 -31.41
CA ARG A 9 36.35 2.92 -29.97
C ARG A 9 35.05 3.64 -29.66
N ARG A 10 34.78 4.77 -30.35
CA ARG A 10 33.53 5.52 -30.18
C ARG A 10 32.29 4.67 -30.45
N LYS A 11 32.35 3.79 -31.46
CA LYS A 11 31.23 2.89 -31.79
C LYS A 11 30.97 1.87 -30.68
N LEU A 12 32.02 1.36 -30.04
CA LEU A 12 31.90 0.48 -28.87
C LEU A 12 31.30 1.25 -27.69
N ASP A 13 31.85 2.41 -27.36
CA ASP A 13 31.38 3.23 -26.23
C ASP A 13 29.88 3.58 -26.40
N LEU A 14 29.44 3.91 -27.62
CA LEU A 14 28.02 4.20 -27.90
C LEU A 14 27.11 2.98 -27.69
N ARG A 15 27.59 1.77 -28.02
CA ARG A 15 26.84 0.53 -27.80
C ARG A 15 26.71 0.23 -26.32
N GLU A 16 27.80 0.38 -25.55
CA GLU A 16 27.78 0.20 -24.10
C GLU A 16 26.78 1.17 -23.44
N LEU A 17 26.74 2.43 -23.86
CA LEU A 17 25.77 3.41 -23.36
C LEU A 17 24.32 3.03 -23.69
N GLU A 18 24.08 2.46 -24.87
CA GLU A 18 22.75 1.99 -25.26
C GLU A 18 22.30 0.78 -24.42
N GLU A 19 23.21 -0.15 -24.14
CA GLU A 19 22.96 -1.30 -23.26
C GLU A 19 22.61 -0.85 -21.83
N ILE A 20 23.40 0.05 -21.24
CA ILE A 20 23.13 0.62 -19.90
C ILE A 20 21.76 1.29 -19.85
N ARG A 21 21.40 2.05 -20.90
CA ARG A 21 20.10 2.72 -20.99
C ARG A 21 18.95 1.71 -21.02
N ASN A 22 19.09 0.66 -21.82
CA ASN A 22 18.05 -0.36 -21.96
C ASN A 22 17.87 -1.12 -20.64
N GLU A 23 18.96 -1.51 -20.00
CA GLU A 23 18.94 -2.15 -18.69
C GLU A 23 18.26 -1.27 -17.63
N ALA A 24 18.56 0.04 -17.61
CA ALA A 24 17.92 0.97 -16.70
C ALA A 24 16.40 1.06 -16.90
N TYR A 25 15.92 1.04 -18.16
CA TYR A 25 14.50 1.05 -18.46
C TYR A 25 13.80 -0.25 -18.05
N GLU A 26 14.40 -1.41 -18.34
CA GLU A 26 13.89 -2.72 -17.93
C GLU A 26 13.79 -2.81 -16.40
N ASN A 27 14.85 -2.41 -15.70
CA ASN A 27 14.88 -2.35 -14.24
C ASN A 27 13.79 -1.42 -13.67
N ALA A 28 13.57 -0.26 -14.30
CA ALA A 28 12.53 0.67 -13.87
C ALA A 28 11.12 0.08 -14.04
N VAL A 29 10.86 -0.66 -15.12
CA VAL A 29 9.58 -1.36 -15.34
C VAL A 29 9.38 -2.44 -14.27
N ILE A 30 10.38 -3.28 -14.05
CA ILE A 30 10.35 -4.34 -13.05
C ILE A 30 10.11 -3.77 -11.65
N TYR A 31 10.80 -2.69 -11.28
CA TYR A 31 10.63 -2.06 -9.98
C TYR A 31 9.20 -1.52 -9.78
N LYS A 32 8.65 -0.84 -10.80
CA LYS A 32 7.27 -0.33 -10.76
C LYS A 32 6.26 -1.46 -10.63
N GLU A 33 6.44 -2.55 -11.36
CA GLU A 33 5.56 -3.71 -11.30
C GLU A 33 5.62 -4.40 -9.93
N LYS A 34 6.82 -4.62 -9.39
CA LYS A 34 7.01 -5.16 -8.03
C LYS A 34 6.36 -4.28 -6.97
N ASN A 35 6.55 -2.97 -7.04
CA ASN A 35 5.91 -2.03 -6.12
C ASN A 35 4.39 -2.06 -6.26
N LYS A 36 3.86 -2.12 -7.48
CA LYS A 36 2.42 -2.24 -7.70
C LYS A 36 1.86 -3.50 -7.03
N ILE A 37 2.51 -4.65 -7.22
CA ILE A 37 2.09 -5.92 -6.60
C ILE A 37 2.14 -5.81 -5.07
N PHE A 38 3.23 -5.29 -4.51
CA PHE A 38 3.38 -5.10 -3.07
C PHE A 38 2.28 -4.18 -2.50
N HIS A 39 2.02 -3.04 -3.16
CA HIS A 39 0.96 -2.13 -2.76
C HIS A 39 -0.42 -2.77 -2.89
N ASP A 40 -0.72 -3.45 -4.00
CA ASP A 40 -2.00 -4.13 -4.22
C ASP A 40 -2.24 -5.22 -3.17
N GLN A 41 -1.20 -5.93 -2.72
CA GLN A 41 -1.26 -6.88 -1.61
C GLN A 41 -1.47 -6.20 -0.25
N GLN A 42 -0.82 -5.05 -0.02
CA GLN A 42 -0.92 -4.32 1.24
C GLN A 42 -2.22 -3.50 1.36
N ILE A 43 -2.95 -3.28 0.26
CA ILE A 43 -4.32 -2.76 0.31
C ILE A 43 -5.18 -3.78 1.07
N SER A 44 -5.36 -3.53 2.36
CA SER A 44 -6.20 -4.34 3.23
C SER A 44 -7.61 -4.35 2.64
N ARG A 45 -8.05 -5.50 2.11
CA ARG A 45 -9.45 -5.73 1.76
C ARG A 45 -10.23 -5.78 3.08
N ARG A 46 -10.71 -4.63 3.52
CA ARG A 46 -11.55 -4.54 4.71
C ARG A 46 -12.92 -5.08 4.36
N THR A 47 -13.26 -6.23 4.92
CA THR A 47 -14.63 -6.76 4.90
C THR A 47 -15.42 -6.07 5.99
N PHE A 48 -16.64 -5.66 5.66
CA PHE A 48 -17.58 -5.09 6.62
C PHE A 48 -18.80 -5.99 6.67
N GLU A 49 -19.34 -6.19 7.87
CA GLU A 49 -20.58 -6.92 8.06
C GLU A 49 -21.77 -5.94 8.12
N CYS A 50 -22.95 -6.42 7.71
CA CYS A 50 -24.16 -5.62 7.82
C CYS A 50 -24.43 -5.29 9.30
N GLY A 51 -24.67 -4.02 9.62
CA GLY A 51 -24.88 -3.54 10.99
C GLY A 51 -23.60 -3.15 11.74
N GLN A 52 -22.41 -3.34 11.17
CA GLN A 52 -21.16 -2.86 11.76
C GLN A 52 -21.09 -1.33 11.75
N LYS A 53 -20.74 -0.72 12.89
CA LYS A 53 -20.46 0.72 12.95
C LYS A 53 -19.12 1.02 12.30
N VAL A 54 -19.10 2.04 11.46
CA VAL A 54 -17.92 2.45 10.69
C VAL A 54 -17.74 3.96 10.74
N LEU A 55 -16.49 4.41 10.76
CA LEU A 55 -16.14 5.83 10.61
C LEU A 55 -16.00 6.16 9.12
N LEU A 56 -16.73 7.19 8.70
CA LEU A 56 -16.68 7.72 7.35
C LEU A 56 -15.71 8.89 7.26
N TYR A 57 -14.78 8.82 6.30
CA TYR A 57 -13.95 9.96 5.89
C TYR A 57 -14.44 10.56 4.57
N HIS A 58 -14.46 11.90 4.47
CA HIS A 58 -14.78 12.59 3.22
C HIS A 58 -13.73 12.27 2.14
N SER A 59 -14.16 11.56 1.10
CA SER A 59 -13.35 11.15 -0.05
C SER A 59 -14.03 11.56 -1.34
N LYS A 60 -13.26 12.08 -2.30
CA LYS A 60 -13.77 12.37 -3.65
C LYS A 60 -13.68 11.17 -4.59
N LEU A 61 -12.94 10.13 -4.22
CA LEU A 61 -12.70 8.93 -5.04
C LEU A 61 -13.82 7.91 -4.84
N LYS A 62 -14.38 7.36 -5.92
CA LYS A 62 -15.49 6.38 -5.93
C LYS A 62 -15.03 4.93 -6.20
N LEU A 63 -14.00 4.46 -5.50
CA LEU A 63 -13.53 3.08 -5.62
C LEU A 63 -14.27 2.20 -4.59
N PHE A 64 -14.62 0.96 -4.93
CA PHE A 64 -15.28 -0.01 -4.03
C PHE A 64 -16.54 0.54 -3.31
N PRO A 65 -17.68 0.67 -4.01
CA PRO A 65 -18.88 1.26 -3.43
C PRO A 65 -19.39 0.40 -2.26
N VAL A 66 -19.53 1.03 -1.09
CA VAL A 66 -20.19 0.47 0.10
C VAL A 66 -21.35 1.39 0.46
N GLU A 67 -22.55 0.83 0.58
CA GLU A 67 -23.70 1.55 1.10
C GLU A 67 -23.64 1.57 2.62
N ILE A 68 -23.74 2.75 3.22
CA ILE A 68 -23.86 2.89 4.67
C ILE A 68 -25.03 3.80 5.03
N GLN A 69 -25.53 3.66 6.25
CA GLN A 69 -26.65 4.43 6.78
C GLN A 69 -26.19 5.29 7.97
N SER A 70 -26.55 6.56 7.96
CA SER A 70 -26.33 7.44 9.10
C SER A 70 -27.32 7.11 10.22
N LEU A 71 -26.81 6.83 11.42
CA LEU A 71 -27.65 6.58 12.59
C LEU A 71 -28.42 7.83 13.07
N LYS A 72 -27.93 9.04 12.74
CA LYS A 72 -28.56 10.30 13.19
C LYS A 72 -29.64 10.82 12.25
N THR A 73 -29.50 10.54 10.95
CA THR A 73 -30.33 11.13 9.90
C THR A 73 -31.06 10.10 9.07
N GLU A 74 -30.82 8.81 9.30
CA GLU A 74 -31.38 7.65 8.57
C GLU A 74 -31.11 7.64 7.06
N LYS A 75 -30.32 8.59 6.55
CA LYS A 75 -29.95 8.69 5.15
C LYS A 75 -28.95 7.59 4.77
N LYS A 76 -29.22 6.94 3.65
CA LYS A 76 -28.31 5.98 3.01
C LYS A 76 -27.43 6.68 1.98
N PHE A 77 -26.18 6.26 1.88
CA PHE A 77 -25.22 6.82 0.95
C PHE A 77 -24.17 5.81 0.53
N VAL A 78 -23.73 5.91 -0.73
CA VAL A 78 -22.71 5.03 -1.31
C VAL A 78 -21.36 5.74 -1.26
N VAL A 79 -20.39 5.13 -0.59
CA VAL A 79 -19.06 5.68 -0.34
C VAL A 79 -17.97 4.70 -0.76
N ASN A 80 -16.73 5.18 -0.77
CA ASN A 80 -15.58 4.34 -1.04
C ASN A 80 -15.20 3.51 0.20
N GLY A 81 -15.39 2.19 0.09
CA GLY A 81 -15.17 1.21 1.15
C GLY A 81 -13.74 1.18 1.68
N HIS A 82 -12.73 1.52 0.87
CA HIS A 82 -11.33 1.53 1.33
C HIS A 82 -11.06 2.52 2.46
N ARG A 83 -11.91 3.55 2.63
CA ARG A 83 -11.74 4.56 3.68
C ARG A 83 -12.65 4.37 4.89
N LEU A 84 -13.48 3.34 4.89
CA LEU A 84 -14.21 2.96 6.09
C LEU A 84 -13.21 2.39 7.11
N LYS A 85 -13.25 2.92 8.33
CA LYS A 85 -12.51 2.38 9.47
C LYS A 85 -13.50 1.70 10.41
N PRO A 86 -13.21 0.47 10.90
CA PRO A 86 -14.00 -0.13 11.97
C PRO A 86 -14.12 0.85 13.12
N TYR A 87 -15.35 1.03 13.61
CA TYR A 87 -15.57 1.73 14.86
C TYR A 87 -15.46 0.69 15.99
N TYR A 88 -14.38 0.77 16.78
CA TYR A 88 -14.25 -0.05 17.97
C TYR A 88 -15.09 0.60 19.08
N GLU A 89 -16.25 0.03 19.37
CA GLU A 89 -16.93 0.31 20.63
C GLU A 89 -16.01 -0.16 21.75
N GLY A 90 -15.70 0.72 22.71
CA GLY A 90 -14.82 0.38 23.82
C GLY A 90 -15.26 -0.95 24.44
N VAL A 91 -14.32 -1.88 24.62
CA VAL A 91 -14.59 -3.19 25.22
C VAL A 91 -15.25 -2.95 26.59
N PRO A 92 -16.35 -3.65 26.93
CA PRO A 92 -16.92 -3.58 28.28
C PRO A 92 -15.83 -3.91 29.29
N ILE A 93 -15.57 -3.02 30.24
CA ILE A 93 -14.51 -3.13 31.25
C ILE A 93 -14.91 -4.14 32.34
N GLU A 94 -15.33 -5.34 31.96
CA GLU A 94 -15.73 -6.38 32.94
C GLU A 94 -14.67 -7.47 33.11
N ARG A 95 -13.70 -7.59 32.19
CA ARG A 95 -12.53 -8.47 32.34
C ARG A 95 -11.24 -7.73 32.03
N VAL A 96 -10.75 -6.97 33.00
CA VAL A 96 -9.33 -6.60 33.04
C VAL A 96 -8.60 -7.78 33.66
N GLU A 97 -8.15 -8.73 32.83
CA GLU A 97 -7.11 -9.65 33.27
C GLU A 97 -5.84 -8.81 33.43
N MET A 98 -5.46 -8.53 34.68
CA MET A 98 -4.18 -7.88 34.97
C MET A 98 -3.06 -8.84 34.56
N MET A 99 -2.53 -8.65 33.37
CA MET A 99 -1.32 -9.32 32.93
C MET A 99 -0.15 -8.76 33.75
N HIS A 100 0.36 -9.55 34.68
CA HIS A 100 1.61 -9.25 35.37
C HIS A 100 2.75 -9.36 34.33
N LEU A 101 3.34 -8.22 33.99
CA LEU A 101 4.48 -8.16 33.10
C LEU A 101 5.73 -8.50 33.93
N GLU A 102 6.34 -9.65 33.67
CA GLU A 102 7.64 -10.00 34.26
C GLU A 102 8.76 -9.37 33.44
N ASP A 103 9.79 -8.88 34.14
CA ASP A 103 10.97 -8.32 33.49
C ASP A 103 11.66 -9.42 32.65
N PRO A 104 12.06 -9.10 31.40
CA PRO A 104 12.69 -10.09 30.54
C PRO A 104 13.97 -10.61 31.19
N THR A 105 14.03 -11.92 31.42
CA THR A 105 15.21 -12.57 31.98
C THR A 105 16.41 -12.29 31.09
N CYS A 106 17.34 -11.47 31.57
CA CYS A 106 18.61 -11.27 30.89
C CYS A 106 19.34 -12.61 30.85
N LEU A 107 19.40 -13.24 29.68
CA LEU A 107 20.27 -14.38 29.45
C LEU A 107 21.71 -13.87 29.49
N VAL A 108 22.44 -14.25 30.54
CA VAL A 108 23.89 -14.06 30.68
C VAL A 108 24.61 -15.15 29.90
#